data_AF-A0A9D4JSE4-F1
#
_entry.id   AF-A0A9D4JSE4-F1
#
_cell.length_a   1.000
_cell.length_b   1.000
_cell.length_c   1.000
_cell.angle_alpha   90.00
_cell.angle_beta   90.00
_cell.angle_gamma   90.00
#
_symmetry.space_group_name_H-M   'P 1'
#
loop_
_entity.id
_entity.type
_entity.pdbx_description
1 polymer ?
#
loop_
_entity_poly.entity_id
_entity_poly.type
_entity_poly.pdbx_seq_one_letter_code
_entity_poly.pdbx_strand_id
1 'polypeptide(L)'
;MQNNKRCPLSSPLFIICIEYLSHYIQSNKHIKGISLEPDEEIKQSLFSDDATYFLNDSSDSFNNLIESLTLFGMASSLKLNKSQCTVLRERHNVTWHDVEPLPNG
;
A
#
# COMPACT_ATOMS: atom_id res chain seq x y z
N MET A 1 -16.04 25.58 25.58
CA MET A 1 -16.64 24.73 24.53
C MET A 1 -15.56 24.35 23.53
N GLN A 2 -15.13 23.08 23.49
CA GLN A 2 -14.47 22.47 22.33
C GLN A 2 -14.86 20.98 22.36
N ASN A 3 -15.92 20.66 21.63
CA ASN A 3 -16.46 19.30 21.54
C ASN A 3 -15.74 18.55 20.44
N ASN A 4 -14.63 17.87 20.74
CA ASN A 4 -14.01 16.96 19.79
C ASN A 4 -14.75 15.61 19.85
N LYS A 5 -15.96 15.54 19.26
CA LYS A 5 -16.71 14.29 19.13
C LYS A 5 -16.14 13.53 17.93
N ARG A 6 -15.15 12.67 18.17
CA ARG A 6 -14.81 11.59 17.22
C ARG A 6 -16.11 10.83 16.91
N CYS A 7 -16.46 10.73 15.63
CA CYS A 7 -17.66 10.01 15.21
C CYS A 7 -17.45 8.53 15.55
N PRO A 8 -18.29 7.88 16.37
CA PRO A 8 -18.10 6.47 16.74
C PRO A 8 -18.15 5.54 15.51
N LEU A 9 -18.72 6.00 14.40
CA LEU A 9 -18.83 5.27 13.13
C LEU A 9 -17.58 5.37 12.25
N SER A 10 -16.72 6.36 12.43
CA SER A 10 -15.55 6.54 11.53
C SER A 10 -14.49 5.47 11.72
N SER A 11 -14.31 4.95 12.94
CA SER A 11 -13.34 3.90 13.23
C SER A 11 -13.67 2.54 12.58
N PRO A 12 -14.86 1.95 12.76
CA PRO A 12 -15.19 0.68 12.10
C PRO A 12 -15.28 0.81 10.58
N LEU A 13 -15.76 1.95 10.05
CA LEU A 13 -15.80 2.17 8.60
C LEU A 13 -14.39 2.20 7.99
N PHE A 14 -13.43 2.81 8.69
CA PHE A 14 -12.04 2.84 8.25
C PHE A 14 -11.42 1.44 8.21
N ILE A 15 -11.71 0.60 9.21
CA ILE A 15 -11.25 -0.80 9.25
C ILE A 15 -11.80 -1.59 8.05
N ILE A 16 -13.09 -1.46 7.74
CA ILE A 16 -13.71 -2.12 6.59
C ILE A 16 -13.07 -1.67 5.27
N CYS A 17 -12.80 -0.37 5.12
CA CYS A 17 -12.12 0.15 3.92
C CYS A 17 -10.71 -0.42 3.76
N ILE A 18 -9.96 -0.55 4.86
CA ILE A 18 -8.63 -1.18 4.84
C ILE A 18 -8.73 -2.67 4.52
N GLU A 19 -9.69 -3.39 5.10
CA GLU A 19 -9.92 -4.80 4.81
C GLU A 19 -10.29 -5.02 3.33
N TYR A 20 -11.11 -4.14 2.76
CA TYR A 20 -11.44 -4.16 1.34
C TYR A 20 -10.20 -3.92 0.47
N LEU A 21 -9.39 -2.91 0.79
CA LEU A 21 -8.13 -2.65 0.08
C LEU A 21 -7.17 -3.85 0.18
N SER A 22 -7.08 -4.44 1.37
CA SER A 22 -6.28 -5.64 1.63
C SER A 22 -6.72 -6.78 0.73
N HIS A 23 -8.02 -7.08 0.70
CA HIS A 23 -8.57 -8.13 -0.14
C HIS A 23 -8.36 -7.87 -1.63
N TYR A 24 -8.50 -6.61 -2.06
CA TYR A 24 -8.23 -6.19 -3.44
C TYR A 24 -6.77 -6.45 -3.83
N ILE A 25 -5.81 -6.05 -2.99
CA ILE A 25 -4.38 -6.27 -3.25
C ILE A 25 -4.04 -7.76 -3.24
N GLN A 26 -4.58 -8.53 -2.30
CA GLN A 26 -4.36 -9.97 -2.22
C GLN A 26 -4.84 -10.68 -3.51
N SER A 27 -6.02 -10.30 -4.00
CA SER A 27 -6.64 -10.91 -5.19
C SER A 27 -6.10 -10.41 -6.52
N ASN A 28 -5.43 -9.25 -6.55
CA ASN A 28 -4.92 -8.67 -7.78
C ASN A 28 -3.72 -9.47 -8.31
N LYS A 29 -3.88 -10.10 -9.48
CA LYS A 29 -2.84 -10.92 -10.15
C LYS A 29 -1.69 -10.11 -10.73
N HIS A 30 -1.87 -8.81 -10.91
CA HIS A 30 -0.84 -7.89 -11.40
C HIS A 30 0.07 -7.40 -10.27
N ILE A 31 -0.38 -7.51 -9.02
CA ILE A 31 0.44 -7.27 -7.84
C ILE A 31 0.95 -8.63 -7.38
N LYS A 32 2.24 -8.89 -7.58
CA LYS A 32 2.93 -10.09 -7.17
C LYS A 32 3.77 -9.81 -5.93
N GLY A 33 3.59 -10.63 -4.91
CA GLY A 33 4.28 -10.58 -3.63
C GLY A 33 5.47 -11.50 -3.55
N ILE A 34 5.84 -11.86 -2.33
CA ILE A 34 6.89 -12.84 -2.04
C ILE A 34 6.24 -14.21 -1.92
N SER A 35 6.62 -15.15 -2.79
CA SER A 35 6.20 -16.54 -2.69
C SER A 35 7.14 -17.31 -1.77
N LEU A 36 6.61 -17.87 -0.69
CA LEU A 36 7.36 -18.77 0.21
C LEU A 36 7.20 -20.23 -0.22
N GLU A 37 6.00 -20.58 -0.70
CA GLU A 37 5.65 -21.89 -1.25
C GLU A 37 4.93 -21.71 -2.60
N PRO A 38 4.78 -22.77 -3.43
CA PRO A 38 4.14 -22.67 -4.74
C PRO A 38 2.73 -22.03 -4.73
N ASP A 39 2.00 -22.23 -3.64
CA ASP A 39 0.62 -21.73 -3.45
C ASP A 39 0.51 -20.67 -2.33
N GLU A 40 1.63 -20.25 -1.72
CA GLU A 40 1.63 -19.26 -0.63
C GLU A 40 2.38 -18.00 -1.05
N GLU A 41 1.62 -16.92 -1.28
CA GLU A 41 2.11 -15.61 -1.67
C GLU A 41 1.75 -14.55 -0.63
N ILE A 42 2.76 -13.91 -0.06
CA ILE A 42 2.61 -12.82 0.90
C ILE A 42 2.75 -11.49 0.15
N LYS A 43 1.69 -10.67 0.16
CA LYS A 43 1.66 -9.34 -0.47
C LYS A 43 1.63 -8.18 0.51
N GLN A 44 1.20 -8.42 1.75
CA GLN A 44 1.05 -7.34 2.73
C GLN A 44 1.04 -7.85 4.17
N SER A 45 1.34 -6.94 5.09
CA SER A 45 1.11 -7.06 6.52
C SER A 45 0.51 -5.76 7.01
N LEU A 46 -0.64 -5.85 7.68
CA LEU A 46 -1.39 -4.69 8.18
C LEU A 46 -1.38 -4.76 9.71
N PHE A 47 -0.84 -3.74 10.36
CA PHE A 47 -0.76 -3.69 11.81
C PHE A 47 -1.05 -2.29 12.33
N SER A 48 -2.17 -2.14 13.05
CA SER A 48 -2.60 -0.87 13.63
C SER A 48 -2.69 0.25 12.59
N ASP A 49 -1.78 1.20 12.64
CA ASP A 49 -1.65 2.39 11.82
C ASP A 49 -0.65 2.23 10.67
N ASP A 50 0.10 1.12 10.65
CA ASP A 50 1.10 0.82 9.64
C ASP A 50 0.62 -0.27 8.67
N ALA A 51 0.90 -0.04 7.38
CA ALA A 51 0.70 -1.00 6.32
C ALA A 51 2.03 -1.24 5.59
N THR A 52 2.46 -2.50 5.54
CA THR A 52 3.65 -2.92 4.80
C THR A 52 3.23 -3.78 3.62
N TYR A 53 3.76 -3.48 2.43
CA TYR A 53 3.50 -4.26 1.22
C TYR A 53 4.78 -4.95 0.77
N PHE A 54 4.65 -6.21 0.41
CA PHE A 54 5.74 -7.05 -0.09
C PHE A 54 5.49 -7.31 -1.55
N LEU A 55 6.50 -7.05 -2.37
CA LEU A 55 6.43 -7.23 -3.81
C LEU A 55 7.61 -8.08 -4.25
N ASN A 56 7.41 -8.83 -5.33
CA ASN A 56 8.56 -9.31 -6.09
C ASN A 56 9.30 -8.13 -6.72
N ASP A 57 10.56 -8.32 -7.12
CA ASP A 57 11.42 -7.27 -7.72
C ASP A 57 10.95 -6.83 -9.13
N SER A 58 9.66 -6.97 -9.44
CA SER A 58 9.03 -6.51 -10.68
C SER A 58 8.57 -5.07 -10.53
N SER A 59 9.06 -4.21 -11.44
CA SER A 59 8.58 -2.84 -11.58
C SER A 59 7.08 -2.76 -11.85
N ASP A 60 6.52 -3.73 -12.58
CA ASP A 60 5.10 -3.76 -12.90
C ASP A 60 4.26 -3.99 -11.65
N SER A 61 4.68 -4.90 -10.77
CA SER A 61 4.02 -5.17 -9.50
C SER A 61 3.97 -3.92 -8.61
N PHE A 62 5.10 -3.19 -8.55
CA PHE A 62 5.20 -1.92 -7.83
C PHE A 62 4.27 -0.86 -8.41
N ASN A 63 4.27 -0.65 -9.72
CA ASN A 63 3.41 0.33 -10.36
C ASN A 63 1.92 0.03 -10.12
N ASN A 64 1.50 -1.24 -10.24
CA ASN A 64 0.12 -1.66 -9.99
C ASN A 64 -0.28 -1.44 -8.51
N LEU A 65 0.63 -1.67 -7.56
CA LEU A 65 0.38 -1.36 -6.15
C LEU A 65 0.18 0.14 -5.95
N ILE A 66 1.07 0.98 -6.48
CA ILE A 66 0.99 2.44 -6.33
C ILE A 66 -0.28 3.00 -6.97
N GLU A 67 -0.69 2.50 -8.12
CA GLU A 67 -1.96 2.86 -8.75
C GLU A 67 -3.15 2.51 -7.85
N SER A 68 -3.17 1.28 -7.30
CA SER A 68 -4.23 0.82 -6.40
C SER A 68 -4.33 1.69 -5.15
N LEU A 69 -3.20 2.02 -4.52
CA LEU A 69 -3.13 2.90 -3.36
C LEU A 69 -3.54 4.34 -3.71
N THR A 70 -3.21 4.81 -4.91
CA THR A 70 -3.58 6.15 -5.39
C THR A 70 -5.09 6.25 -5.60
N LEU A 71 -5.70 5.25 -6.24
CA LEU A 71 -7.15 5.19 -6.44
C LEU A 71 -7.91 5.13 -5.10
N PHE A 72 -7.41 4.33 -4.16
CA PHE A 72 -7.96 4.29 -2.80
C PHE A 72 -7.84 5.64 -2.11
N GLY A 73 -6.69 6.31 -2.25
CA GLY A 73 -6.47 7.67 -1.74
C GLY A 73 -7.45 8.69 -2.33
N MET A 74 -7.67 8.67 -3.65
CA MET A 74 -8.64 9.55 -4.31
C MET A 74 -10.07 9.33 -3.79
N ALA A 75 -10.48 8.07 -3.61
CA ALA A 75 -11.82 7.73 -3.11
C ALA A 75 -12.03 8.12 -1.64
N SER A 76 -10.97 8.06 -0.83
CA SER A 76 -11.01 8.38 0.61
C SER A 76 -10.63 9.82 0.93
N SER A 77 -10.23 10.62 -0.07
CA SER A 77 -9.56 11.92 0.11
C SER A 77 -8.28 11.84 0.95
N LEU A 78 -7.65 10.66 1.00
CA LEU A 78 -6.35 10.44 1.63
C LEU A 78 -5.24 10.59 0.60
N LYS A 79 -4.09 11.10 1.04
CA LYS A 79 -2.91 11.22 0.20
C LYS A 79 -1.81 10.32 0.75
N LEU A 80 -1.23 9.48 -0.11
CA LEU A 80 -0.06 8.71 0.23
C LEU A 80 1.08 9.68 0.61
N ASN A 81 1.54 9.59 1.85
CA ASN A 81 2.58 10.48 2.34
C ASN A 81 3.96 9.89 2.03
N LYS A 82 4.45 10.14 0.82
CA LYS A 82 5.73 9.60 0.33
C LYS A 82 6.91 9.90 1.27
N SER A 83 6.91 11.01 2.01
CA SER A 83 8.02 11.34 2.93
C SER A 83 8.02 10.50 4.22
N GLN A 84 6.91 9.83 4.52
CA GLN A 84 6.78 8.93 5.68
C GLN A 84 6.87 7.46 5.30
N CYS A 85 6.69 7.13 4.02
CA CYS A 85 6.85 5.76 3.55
C CYS A 85 8.33 5.46 3.23
N THR A 86 8.76 4.22 3.38
CA THR A 86 10.10 3.76 2.99
C THR A 86 9.97 2.60 2.01
N VAL A 87 10.82 2.55 0.98
CA VAL A 87 10.94 1.39 0.09
C VAL A 87 12.25 0.67 0.39
N LEU A 88 12.18 -0.64 0.61
CA LEU A 88 13.36 -1.45 0.88
C LEU A 88 13.56 -2.42 -0.30
N ARG A 89 14.76 -2.46 -0.86
CA ARG A 89 15.15 -3.41 -1.91
C ARG A 89 16.36 -4.20 -1.42
N GLU A 90 16.32 -5.52 -1.51
CA GLU A 90 17.30 -6.49 -0.97
C GLU A 90 18.79 -6.12 -1.13
N ARG A 91 19.16 -5.35 -2.15
CA ARG A 91 20.57 -4.95 -2.36
C ARG A 91 20.94 -3.55 -1.87
N HIS A 92 20.01 -2.62 -1.69
CA HIS A 92 20.27 -1.22 -1.26
C HIS A 92 19.01 -0.59 -0.66
N ASN A 93 19.15 0.24 0.40
CA ASN A 93 18.08 1.15 0.81
C ASN A 93 17.82 2.15 -0.33
N VAL A 94 16.60 2.13 -0.86
CA VAL A 94 16.16 3.01 -1.95
C VAL A 94 15.10 3.97 -1.44
N THR A 95 15.20 5.22 -1.84
CA THR A 95 14.16 6.21 -1.57
C THR A 95 13.08 6.14 -2.66
N TRP A 96 11.93 6.75 -2.42
CA TRP A 96 10.88 6.86 -3.44
C TRP A 96 11.36 7.47 -4.76
N HIS A 97 12.39 8.31 -4.73
CA HIS A 97 13.00 8.90 -5.93
C HIS A 97 13.76 7.89 -6.80
N ASP A 98 14.19 6.77 -6.22
CA ASP A 98 14.96 5.73 -6.93
C ASP A 98 14.05 4.68 -7.60
N VAL A 99 12.74 4.72 -7.31
CA VAL A 99 11.74 3.75 -7.80
C VAL A 99 10.73 4.38 -8.76
N GLU A 100 10.71 5.72 -8.90
CA GLU A 100 9.96 6.40 -9.95
C GLU A 100 10.65 6.18 -11.31
N PRO A 101 9.90 5.87 -12.39
CA PRO A 101 10.48 5.90 -13.72
C PRO A 101 10.97 7.32 -14.02
N LEU A 102 12.23 7.45 -14.47
CA LEU A 102 12.80 8.72 -14.90
C LEU A 102 11.83 9.39 -15.89
N PRO A 103 11.55 10.71 -15.75
CA PRO A 103 10.79 11.41 -16.76
C PRO A 103 11.53 11.25 -18.09
N ASN A 104 10.83 10.72 -19.09
CA ASN A 104 11.34 10.47 -20.43
C ASN A 104 12.22 11.64 -20.88
N GLY A 105 13.52 11.38 -21.03
CA GLY A 105 14.51 12.27 -21.64
C GLY A 105 14.97 11.67 -22.96
#